data_AF-A0AAV3X368-F1
#
_entry.id   AF-A0AAV3X368-F1
#
_cell.length_a   1.000
_cell.length_b   1.000
_cell.length_c   1.000
_cell.angle_alpha   90.00
_cell.angle_beta   90.00
_cell.angle_gamma   90.00
#
_symmetry.space_group_name_H-M   'P 1'
#
loop_
_entity.id
_entity.type
_entity.pdbx_description
1 polymer ?
#
loop_
_entity_poly.entity_id
_entity_poly.type
_entity_poly.pdbx_seq_one_letter_code
_entity_poly.pdbx_strand_id
1 'polypeptide(L)'
;MTAPSVTSKGNWRIDLALHQPGSYRLSIMLDSDRIDLAIQVVAAKPQSSVPTLEQLVREADEKGFSHRPLGLGKVPCFRNRGEIEVSSYAKTDEATFFSWVREVLTETEMKQFQETFDFDGSASYEFARVRLNLFNGAAVDSVKNSYHCGTGVT
;
A
#
# COMPACT_ATOMS: atom_id res chain seq x y z
N MET A 1 -14.33 17.72 -35.69
CA MET A 1 -14.37 16.38 -35.08
C MET A 1 -15.73 16.23 -34.41
N THR A 2 -16.63 15.47 -35.01
CA THR A 2 -17.98 15.26 -34.49
C THR A 2 -17.91 14.14 -33.47
N ALA A 3 -18.25 14.42 -32.20
CA ALA A 3 -18.35 13.37 -31.19
C ALA A 3 -19.42 12.34 -31.62
N PRO A 4 -19.22 11.04 -31.37
CA PRO A 4 -20.22 10.04 -31.72
C PRO A 4 -21.53 10.32 -30.99
N SER A 5 -22.63 10.36 -31.74
CA SER A 5 -23.98 10.47 -31.18
C SER A 5 -24.35 9.17 -30.48
N VAL A 6 -24.53 9.23 -29.16
CA VAL A 6 -25.05 8.12 -28.35
C VAL A 6 -26.53 7.94 -28.70
N THR A 7 -26.89 6.77 -29.22
CA THR A 7 -28.29 6.43 -29.57
C THR A 7 -28.90 5.56 -28.48
N SER A 8 -30.20 5.69 -28.20
CA SER A 8 -30.89 4.93 -27.14
C SER A 8 -31.01 3.42 -27.41
N LYS A 9 -30.63 2.94 -28.60
CA LYS A 9 -30.61 1.51 -28.95
C LYS A 9 -29.22 0.92 -28.80
N GLY A 10 -29.09 -0.13 -27.99
CA GLY A 10 -27.85 -0.92 -27.81
C GLY A 10 -27.33 -0.95 -26.36
N ASN A 11 -26.26 -1.69 -26.14
CA ASN A 11 -25.57 -1.76 -24.85
C ASN A 11 -24.42 -0.76 -24.82
N TRP A 12 -24.35 0.04 -23.77
CA TRP A 12 -23.32 1.05 -23.58
C TRP A 12 -22.56 0.77 -22.29
N ARG A 13 -21.25 1.02 -22.31
CA ARG A 13 -20.38 0.95 -21.15
C ARG A 13 -19.71 2.30 -20.97
N ILE A 14 -19.74 2.81 -19.74
CA ILE A 14 -19.03 4.02 -19.34
C ILE A 14 -18.15 3.64 -18.16
N ASP A 15 -16.84 3.80 -18.31
CA ASP A 15 -15.88 3.63 -17.22
C ASP A 15 -15.53 5.02 -16.68
N LEU A 16 -15.76 5.24 -15.37
CA LEU A 16 -15.51 6.52 -14.70
C LEU A 16 -14.45 6.32 -13.61
N ALA A 17 -13.39 7.12 -13.64
CA ALA A 17 -12.36 7.13 -12.60
C ALA A 17 -12.56 8.33 -11.67
N LEU A 18 -13.09 8.08 -10.47
CA LEU A 18 -13.33 9.10 -9.45
C LEU A 18 -12.13 9.12 -8.47
N HIS A 19 -11.34 10.19 -8.53
CA HIS A 19 -10.06 10.27 -7.82
C HIS A 19 -10.16 10.97 -6.45
N GLN A 20 -11.28 11.65 -6.17
CA GLN A 20 -11.46 12.40 -4.95
C GLN A 20 -12.63 11.84 -4.13
N PRO A 21 -12.49 11.84 -2.79
CA PRO A 21 -13.62 11.58 -1.91
C PRO A 21 -14.71 12.62 -2.10
N GLY A 22 -15.96 12.18 -2.13
CA GLY A 22 -17.08 13.09 -2.27
C GLY A 22 -18.38 12.41 -2.65
N SER A 23 -19.43 13.23 -2.60
CA SER A 23 -20.76 12.87 -3.05
C SER A 23 -20.89 13.27 -4.51
N TYR A 24 -20.95 12.29 -5.40
CA TYR A 24 -21.10 12.50 -6.84
C TYR A 24 -22.52 12.16 -7.27
N ARG A 25 -23.07 12.98 -8.16
CA ARG A 25 -24.31 12.66 -8.87
C ARG A 25 -24.00 12.53 -10.35
N LEU A 26 -24.30 11.37 -10.90
CA LEU A 26 -24.29 11.14 -12.33
C LEU A 26 -25.74 11.15 -12.81
N SER A 27 -26.04 12.08 -13.70
CA SER A 27 -27.33 12.14 -14.39
C SER A 27 -27.11 11.74 -15.84
N ILE A 28 -27.78 10.67 -16.26
CA ILE A 28 -27.74 10.20 -17.64
C ILE A 28 -29.10 10.52 -18.27
N MET A 29 -29.06 11.22 -19.41
CA MET A 29 -30.24 11.49 -20.23
C MET A 29 -30.26 10.50 -21.39
N LEU A 30 -31.39 9.80 -21.57
CA LEU A 30 -31.64 8.93 -22.71
C LEU A 30 -32.98 9.34 -23.30
N ASP A 31 -32.95 9.93 -24.50
CA ASP A 31 -34.12 10.55 -25.13
C ASP A 31 -34.81 11.56 -24.18
N SER A 32 -35.98 11.22 -23.63
CA SER A 32 -36.71 12.06 -22.66
C SER A 32 -36.61 11.56 -21.21
N ASP A 33 -35.97 10.41 -21.00
CA ASP A 33 -35.85 9.78 -19.69
C ASP A 33 -34.54 10.19 -19.01
N ARG A 34 -34.63 10.38 -17.68
CA ARG A 34 -33.51 10.75 -16.83
C ARG A 34 -33.26 9.65 -15.80
N ILE A 35 -32.02 9.20 -15.72
CA ILE A 35 -31.55 8.29 -14.68
C ILE A 35 -30.55 9.05 -13.81
N ASP A 36 -30.82 9.10 -12.50
CA ASP A 36 -29.93 9.70 -11.51
C ASP A 36 -29.28 8.61 -10.65
N LEU A 37 -27.95 8.59 -10.65
CA LEU A 37 -27.13 7.72 -9.82
C LEU A 37 -26.38 8.57 -8.79
N ALA A 38 -26.60 8.28 -7.51
CA ALA A 38 -25.82 8.86 -6.43
C ALA A 38 -24.66 7.93 -6.07
N ILE A 39 -23.43 8.41 -6.21
CA ILE A 39 -22.21 7.65 -5.93
C ILE A 39 -21.49 8.34 -4.77
N GLN A 40 -21.36 7.63 -3.65
CA GLN A 40 -20.50 8.06 -2.55
C GLN A 40 -19.11 7.48 -2.77
N VAL A 41 -18.14 8.34 -3.08
CA VAL A 41 -16.73 7.98 -3.05
C VAL A 41 -16.22 8.33 -1.67
N VAL A 42 -16.11 7.33 -0.81
CA VAL A 42 -15.52 7.53 0.51
C VAL A 42 -14.02 7.68 0.37
N ALA A 43 -13.44 8.65 1.08
CA ALA A 43 -12.00 8.62 1.32
C ALA A 43 -11.72 7.29 2.01
N ALA A 44 -10.75 6.53 1.52
CA ALA A 44 -10.12 5.54 2.37
C ALA A 44 -9.65 6.34 3.59
N LYS A 45 -10.35 6.18 4.72
CA LYS A 45 -9.97 6.84 5.96
C LYS A 45 -8.54 6.35 6.19
N PRO A 46 -7.52 7.23 6.20
CA PRO A 46 -6.20 6.75 6.53
C PRO A 46 -6.34 6.09 7.90
N GLN A 47 -5.96 4.83 8.01
CA GLN A 47 -6.02 4.13 9.28
C GLN A 47 -5.00 4.87 10.15
N SER A 48 -5.51 5.79 10.99
CA SER A 48 -4.73 6.83 11.65
C SER A 48 -3.86 6.29 12.78
N SER A 49 -3.87 4.98 12.99
CA SER A 49 -2.89 4.26 13.79
C SER A 49 -1.66 4.01 12.92
N VAL A 50 -0.53 4.61 13.30
CA VAL A 50 0.78 4.20 12.83
C VAL A 50 0.88 2.68 13.04
N PRO A 51 0.97 1.85 11.98
CA PRO A 51 1.01 0.41 12.15
C PRO A 51 2.38 0.01 12.73
N THR A 52 2.43 -1.08 13.49
CA THR A 52 3.73 -1.72 13.82
C THR A 52 4.29 -2.44 12.60
N LEU A 53 5.58 -2.76 12.60
CA LEU A 53 6.15 -3.57 11.53
C LEU A 53 5.53 -4.96 11.53
N GLU A 54 5.29 -5.54 12.71
CA GLU A 54 4.58 -6.81 12.85
C GLU A 54 3.20 -6.79 12.17
N GLN A 55 2.41 -5.72 12.34
CA GLN A 55 1.10 -5.59 11.72
C GLN A 55 1.19 -5.59 10.18
N LEU A 56 2.16 -4.87 9.63
CA LEU A 56 2.40 -4.84 8.18
C LEU A 56 2.83 -6.22 7.66
N VAL A 57 3.70 -6.91 8.40
CA VAL A 57 4.19 -8.26 8.07
C VAL A 57 3.02 -9.25 8.11
N ARG A 58 2.18 -9.17 9.15
CA ARG A 58 1.00 -10.03 9.34
C ARG A 58 -0.04 -9.83 8.24
N GLU A 59 -0.35 -8.57 7.92
CA GLU A 59 -1.28 -8.25 6.83
C GLU A 59 -0.76 -8.77 5.48
N ALA A 60 0.56 -8.67 5.24
CA ALA A 60 1.17 -9.20 4.03
C ALA A 60 1.08 -10.73 3.97
N ASP A 61 1.36 -11.41 5.09
CA ASP A 61 1.30 -12.87 5.19
C ASP A 61 -0.13 -13.40 4.98
N GLU A 62 -1.12 -12.82 5.67
CA GLU A 62 -2.53 -13.18 5.55
C GLU A 62 -3.08 -13.00 4.12
N LYS A 63 -2.61 -11.96 3.42
CA LYS A 63 -2.98 -11.69 2.02
C LYS A 63 -2.16 -12.50 1.00
N GLY A 64 -1.12 -13.22 1.43
CA GLY A 64 -0.19 -13.93 0.54
C GLY A 64 0.64 -12.99 -0.34
N PHE A 65 0.91 -11.78 0.14
CA PHE A 65 1.65 -10.75 -0.58
C PHE A 65 3.15 -10.83 -0.32
N SER A 66 3.93 -10.53 -1.35
CA SER A 66 5.34 -10.17 -1.18
C SER A 66 5.43 -8.68 -0.88
N HIS A 67 6.40 -8.21 -0.09
CA HIS A 67 6.46 -6.78 0.24
C HIS A 67 7.41 -6.00 -0.67
N ARG A 68 7.30 -4.66 -0.60
CA ARG A 68 8.06 -3.66 -1.36
C ARG A 68 8.78 -2.72 -0.40
N PRO A 69 9.60 -1.75 -0.86
CA PRO A 69 10.31 -0.89 0.07
C PRO A 69 9.36 -0.02 0.90
N LEU A 70 9.46 -0.10 2.24
CA LEU A 70 9.01 0.96 3.13
C LEU A 70 10.06 2.07 3.10
N GLY A 71 9.66 3.32 3.25
CA GLY A 71 10.64 4.39 3.39
C GLY A 71 10.02 5.72 3.76
N LEU A 72 10.88 6.63 4.21
CA LEU A 72 10.44 7.95 4.68
C LEU A 72 9.70 8.72 3.59
N GLY A 73 8.61 9.35 3.99
CA GLY A 73 7.72 10.11 3.11
C GLY A 73 6.85 9.25 2.18
N LYS A 74 6.94 7.92 2.25
CA LYS A 74 6.16 6.99 1.40
C LYS A 74 5.03 6.36 2.18
N VAL A 75 3.93 6.08 1.47
CA VAL A 75 2.84 5.26 1.99
C VAL A 75 3.28 3.79 1.92
N PRO A 76 3.08 2.99 2.99
CA PRO A 76 3.33 1.55 2.93
C PRO A 76 2.57 0.91 1.77
N CYS A 77 3.23 0.03 1.03
CA CYS A 77 2.63 -0.67 -0.10
C CYS A 77 3.00 -2.14 -0.09
N PHE A 78 2.07 -2.96 -0.58
CA PHE A 78 2.24 -4.39 -0.71
C PHE A 78 2.43 -4.76 -2.18
N ARG A 79 3.04 -5.92 -2.44
CA ARG A 79 3.21 -6.47 -3.78
C ARG A 79 2.46 -7.78 -3.92
N ASN A 80 1.32 -7.73 -4.57
CA ASN A 80 0.53 -8.89 -4.93
C ASN A 80 0.99 -9.43 -6.29
N ARG A 81 1.79 -10.50 -6.29
CA ARG A 81 2.21 -11.23 -7.51
C ARG A 81 2.77 -10.37 -8.66
N GLY A 82 3.29 -9.18 -8.37
CA GLY A 82 3.79 -8.24 -9.38
C GLY A 82 3.15 -6.87 -9.32
N GLU A 83 1.90 -6.79 -8.88
CA GLU A 83 1.12 -5.54 -8.77
C GLU A 83 1.36 -4.85 -7.43
N ILE A 84 1.39 -3.52 -7.44
CA ILE A 84 1.60 -2.71 -6.23
C ILE A 84 0.25 -2.28 -5.68
N GLU A 85 -0.07 -2.73 -4.47
CA GLU A 85 -1.25 -2.31 -3.73
C GLU A 85 -0.83 -1.28 -2.68
N VAL A 86 -1.34 -0.05 -2.81
CA VAL A 86 -1.07 1.01 -1.83
C VAL A 86 -1.98 0.80 -0.64
N SER A 87 -1.42 0.76 0.57
CA SER A 87 -2.21 0.63 1.80
C SER A 87 -3.01 1.90 2.10
N SER A 88 -3.95 1.81 3.03
CA SER A 88 -4.64 2.95 3.62
C SER A 88 -3.89 3.57 4.80
N TYR A 89 -2.63 3.21 5.08
CA TYR A 89 -1.88 3.82 6.18
C TYR A 89 -1.41 5.24 5.83
N ALA A 90 -1.07 6.01 6.86
CA ALA A 90 -0.45 7.32 6.67
C ALA A 90 0.93 7.19 5.99
N LYS A 91 1.43 8.31 5.47
CA LYS A 91 2.82 8.39 5.01
C LYS A 91 3.75 8.14 6.18
N THR A 92 4.79 7.36 5.94
CA THR A 92 5.82 7.02 6.92
C THR A 92 6.63 8.28 7.26
N ASP A 93 6.66 8.66 8.52
CA ASP A 93 7.57 9.68 9.04
C ASP A 93 8.79 9.03 9.73
N GLU A 94 9.73 9.87 10.15
CA GLU A 94 10.98 9.43 10.77
C GLU A 94 10.74 8.63 12.05
N ALA A 95 9.81 9.09 12.88
CA ALA A 95 9.46 8.41 14.13
C ALA A 95 8.91 7.00 13.87
N THR A 96 8.00 6.87 12.90
CA THR A 96 7.41 5.59 12.47
C THR A 96 8.45 4.66 11.88
N PHE A 97 9.34 5.17 11.04
CA PHE A 97 10.41 4.35 10.47
C PHE A 97 11.32 3.79 11.55
N PHE A 98 11.80 4.64 12.47
CA PHE A 98 12.68 4.18 13.53
C PHE A 98 11.95 3.36 14.61
N SER A 99 10.62 3.45 14.74
CA SER A 99 9.88 2.50 15.56
C SER A 99 9.94 1.11 14.95
N TRP A 100 9.72 0.97 13.64
CA TRP A 100 9.84 -0.31 12.94
C TRP A 100 11.24 -0.91 13.02
N VAL A 101 12.28 -0.10 12.81
CA VAL A 101 13.67 -0.58 12.89
C VAL A 101 13.96 -1.12 14.31
N ARG A 102 13.51 -0.43 15.36
CA ARG A 102 13.68 -0.88 16.75
C ARG A 102 12.88 -2.13 17.11
N GLU A 103 11.81 -2.44 16.38
CA GLU A 103 11.07 -3.69 16.58
C GLU A 103 11.90 -4.93 16.18
N VAL A 104 12.82 -4.79 15.22
CA VAL A 104 13.50 -5.92 14.60
C VAL A 104 15.02 -5.93 14.73
N LEU A 105 15.66 -4.81 15.08
CA LEU A 105 17.10 -4.74 15.33
C LEU A 105 17.39 -4.74 16.83
N THR A 106 18.43 -5.46 17.23
CA THR A 106 19.04 -5.33 18.56
C THR A 106 19.70 -3.96 18.74
N GLU A 107 19.99 -3.56 19.98
CA GLU A 107 20.69 -2.30 20.26
C GLU A 107 22.05 -2.20 19.54
N THR A 108 22.76 -3.32 19.42
CA THR A 108 24.07 -3.37 18.74
C THR A 108 23.91 -3.18 17.22
N GLU A 109 22.95 -3.87 16.61
CA GLU A 109 22.66 -3.72 15.18
C GLU A 109 22.12 -2.33 14.85
N MET A 110 21.29 -1.77 15.73
CA MET A 110 20.77 -0.42 15.59
C MET A 110 21.90 0.62 15.63
N LYS A 111 22.87 0.46 16.53
CA LYS A 111 24.04 1.34 16.59
C LYS A 111 24.87 1.22 15.31
N GLN A 112 25.13 0.00 14.85
CA GLN A 112 25.83 -0.24 13.59
C GLN A 112 25.11 0.43 12.41
N PHE A 113 23.79 0.23 12.31
CA PHE A 113 22.97 0.84 11.26
C PHE A 113 23.00 2.37 11.30
N GLN A 114 22.99 2.99 12.48
CA GLN A 114 23.11 4.46 12.60
C GLN A 114 24.48 4.99 12.16
N GLU A 115 25.54 4.17 12.25
CA GLU A 115 26.89 4.55 11.83
C GLU A 115 27.12 4.32 10.33
N THR A 116 26.61 3.22 9.78
CA THR A 116 26.87 2.80 8.40
C THR A 116 25.76 3.17 7.42
N PHE A 117 24.54 3.37 7.93
CA PHE A 117 23.31 3.44 7.14
C PHE A 117 23.15 2.28 6.15
N ASP A 118 23.65 1.10 6.52
CA ASP A 118 23.57 -0.11 5.73
C ASP A 118 23.45 -1.34 6.65
N PHE A 119 22.44 -2.16 6.40
CA PHE A 119 22.15 -3.38 7.15
C PHE A 119 21.42 -4.39 6.26
N ASP A 120 21.94 -5.62 6.18
CA ASP A 120 21.25 -6.78 5.60
C ASP A 120 21.17 -7.87 6.66
N GLY A 121 19.97 -8.35 6.93
CA GLY A 121 19.71 -9.30 8.01
C GLY A 121 18.36 -9.97 7.87
N SER A 122 17.89 -10.61 8.93
CA SER A 122 16.56 -11.20 8.97
C SER A 122 15.96 -11.11 10.35
N ALA A 123 14.66 -10.84 10.43
CA ALA A 123 13.88 -10.97 11.65
C ALA A 123 12.88 -12.12 11.52
N SER A 124 12.53 -12.73 12.65
CA SER A 124 11.58 -13.83 12.69
C SER A 124 10.42 -13.46 13.61
N TYR A 125 9.21 -13.56 13.08
CA TYR A 125 7.97 -13.55 13.82
C TYR A 125 7.47 -14.99 13.95
N GLU A 126 6.52 -15.25 14.86
CA GLU A 126 5.94 -16.60 15.03
C GLU A 126 5.29 -17.13 13.73
N PHE A 127 4.83 -16.25 12.84
CA PHE A 127 4.10 -16.59 11.63
C PHE A 127 4.92 -16.41 10.33
N ALA A 128 6.01 -15.65 10.35
CA ALA A 128 6.79 -15.37 9.14
C ALA A 128 8.25 -15.02 9.46
N ARG A 129 9.16 -15.38 8.55
CA ARG A 129 10.55 -14.88 8.56
C ARG A 129 10.74 -13.84 7.47
N VAL A 130 11.25 -12.67 7.86
CA VAL A 130 11.47 -11.54 6.95
C VAL A 130 12.95 -11.31 6.75
N ARG A 131 13.39 -11.16 5.49
CA ARG A 131 14.71 -10.60 5.20
C ARG A 131 14.61 -9.09 5.25
N LEU A 132 15.53 -8.44 5.95
CA LEU A 132 15.61 -7.00 6.10
C LEU A 132 16.80 -6.49 5.30
N ASN A 133 16.59 -5.47 4.48
CA ASN A 133 17.66 -4.76 3.81
C ASN A 133 17.39 -3.25 4.01
N LEU A 134 18.08 -2.66 4.98
CA LEU A 134 17.99 -1.25 5.35
C LEU A 134 19.19 -0.52 4.76
N PHE A 135 18.94 0.55 4.02
CA PHE A 135 20.02 1.37 3.49
C PHE A 135 19.56 2.81 3.30
N ASN A 136 20.52 3.74 3.38
CA ASN A 136 20.30 5.12 2.93
C ASN A 136 20.38 5.18 1.40
N GLY A 137 19.24 5.42 0.75
CA GLY A 137 19.14 5.60 -0.70
C GLY A 137 18.83 7.04 -1.08
N ALA A 138 18.93 7.37 -2.37
CA ALA A 138 18.59 8.70 -2.93
C ALA A 138 17.12 9.15 -2.69
N ALA A 139 16.29 8.27 -2.13
CA ALA A 139 15.07 8.62 -1.41
C ALA A 139 15.21 8.05 0.00
N VAL A 140 15.55 8.94 0.93
CA VAL A 140 15.93 8.76 2.33
C VAL A 140 15.28 7.54 3.00
N ASP A 141 16.14 6.71 3.62
CA ASP A 141 15.87 5.54 4.46
C ASP A 141 14.81 4.55 3.94
N SER A 142 15.27 3.53 3.23
CA SER A 142 14.41 2.48 2.65
C SER A 142 14.64 1.12 3.31
N VAL A 143 13.56 0.48 3.76
CA VAL A 143 13.53 -0.93 4.22
C VAL A 143 13.03 -1.79 3.05
N LYS A 144 13.91 -2.52 2.38
CA LYS A 144 13.53 -3.58 1.43
C LYS A 144 13.38 -4.89 2.17
N ASN A 145 12.15 -5.37 2.30
CA ASN A 145 11.90 -6.69 2.85
C ASN A 145 11.49 -7.68 1.78
N SER A 146 12.11 -8.86 1.78
CA SER A 146 11.67 -10.00 0.99
C SER A 146 11.20 -11.13 1.91
N TYR A 147 10.00 -11.61 1.61
CA TYR A 147 9.34 -12.70 2.32
C TYR A 147 9.49 -13.92 1.42
N HIS A 148 9.98 -15.03 1.97
CA HIS A 148 9.69 -16.33 1.41
C HIS A 148 8.45 -16.83 2.14
N CYS A 149 7.27 -16.65 1.54
CA CYS A 149 6.11 -17.45 1.91
C CYS A 149 6.38 -18.86 1.38
N GLY A 150 7.16 -19.62 2.16
CA GLY A 150 7.24 -21.06 2.00
C GLY A 150 5.90 -21.61 2.45
N THR A 151 5.05 -21.98 1.49
CA THR A 151 3.99 -22.94 1.76
C THR A 151 4.67 -24.27 2.11
N GLY A 152 5.10 -24.39 3.37
CA GLY A 152 5.46 -25.65 4.00
C GLY A 152 4.18 -26.44 4.23
N VAL A 153 3.57 -26.92 3.15
CA VAL A 153 2.64 -28.05 3.25
C VAL A 153 3.51 -29.22 3.69
N THR A 154 3.29 -29.66 4.92
CA THR A 154 3.82 -30.94 5.42
C THR A 154 3.08 -32.08 4.75
#